data_AF-A0A7X2TX36-F1
#
_entry.id   AF-A0A7X2TX36-F1
#
_cell.length_a   1.000
_cell.length_b   1.000
_cell.length_c   1.000
_cell.angle_alpha   90.00
_cell.angle_beta   90.00
_cell.angle_gamma   90.00
#
_symmetry.space_group_name_H-M   'P 1'
#
loop_
_entity.id
_entity.type
_entity.pdbx_description
1 polymer ?
#
loop_
_entity_poly.entity_id
_entity_poly.type
_entity_poly.pdbx_seq_one_letter_code
_entity_poly.pdbx_strand_id
1 'polypeptide(L)'
;MKRSSLTIGLYLLLVFAGGAAVGGFGHRLYSVKDVSATTNRKTPEQYRSAYMSEMKQRLQLTNVQAVDVEKILDATRDRYREFRERTKPEMEKLQSEQTTGIRGILSDTQMLEYDKMRAERDAKRKQGSSGG
;
A
#
# COMPACT_ATOMS: atom_id res chain seq x y z
N MET A 1 56.07 -22.29 -2.52
CA MET A 1 54.63 -21.95 -2.64
C MET A 1 54.32 -20.73 -1.78
N LYS A 2 54.30 -19.51 -2.34
CA LYS A 2 54.02 -18.25 -1.61
C LYS A 2 53.17 -17.29 -2.44
N ARG A 3 51.96 -17.73 -2.84
CA ARG A 3 50.96 -16.91 -3.55
C ARG A 3 49.57 -17.02 -2.89
N SER A 4 49.52 -17.05 -1.56
CA SER A 4 48.27 -17.27 -0.82
C SER A 4 47.74 -15.99 -0.16
N SER A 5 48.58 -15.22 0.54
CA SER A 5 48.12 -14.05 1.30
C SER A 5 47.69 -12.85 0.44
N LEU A 6 48.35 -12.60 -0.69
CA LEU A 6 48.05 -11.44 -1.55
C LEU A 6 46.69 -11.60 -2.25
N THR A 7 46.40 -12.81 -2.74
CA THR A 7 45.14 -13.13 -3.40
C THR A 7 43.99 -13.16 -2.41
N ILE A 8 44.23 -13.66 -1.19
CA ILE A 8 43.24 -13.59 -0.08
C ILE A 8 42.91 -12.14 0.27
N GLY A 9 43.92 -11.25 0.34
CA GLY A 9 43.70 -9.82 0.56
C GLY A 9 42.85 -9.17 -0.54
N LEU A 10 43.07 -9.56 -1.79
CA LEU A 10 42.29 -9.07 -2.93
C LEU A 10 40.82 -9.52 -2.86
N TYR A 11 40.57 -10.78 -2.49
CA TYR A 11 39.20 -11.30 -2.32
C TYR A 11 38.47 -10.63 -1.17
N LEU A 12 39.14 -10.38 -0.04
CA LEU A 12 38.55 -9.67 1.11
C LEU A 12 38.18 -8.23 0.75
N LEU A 13 39.04 -7.54 -0.02
CA LEU A 13 38.76 -6.18 -0.49
C LEU A 13 37.57 -6.16 -1.46
N LEU A 14 37.46 -7.15 -2.35
CA LEU A 14 36.31 -7.31 -3.26
C LEU A 14 35.01 -7.56 -2.51
N VAL A 15 35.01 -8.41 -1.49
CA VAL A 15 33.83 -8.67 -0.66
C VAL A 15 33.42 -7.41 0.12
N PHE A 16 34.40 -6.67 0.66
CA PHE A 16 34.16 -5.41 1.36
C PHE A 16 33.62 -4.31 0.44
N ALA A 17 34.17 -4.18 -0.77
CA ALA A 17 33.69 -3.26 -1.80
C ALA A 17 32.27 -3.63 -2.28
N GLY A 18 31.98 -4.91 -2.42
CA GLY A 18 30.63 -5.41 -2.69
C GLY A 18 29.65 -5.07 -1.57
N GLY A 19 30.06 -5.26 -0.31
CA GLY A 19 29.27 -4.87 0.86
C GLY A 19 29.01 -3.36 0.95
N ALA A 20 30.01 -2.53 0.64
CA ALA A 20 29.88 -1.08 0.61
C ALA A 20 28.96 -0.61 -0.53
N ALA A 21 29.04 -1.24 -1.71
CA ALA A 21 28.13 -0.95 -2.82
C ALA A 21 26.68 -1.32 -2.47
N VAL A 22 26.45 -2.49 -1.87
CA VAL A 22 25.12 -2.95 -1.44
C VAL A 22 24.59 -2.09 -0.28
N GLY A 23 25.43 -1.71 0.68
CA GLY A 23 25.07 -0.81 1.80
C GLY A 23 24.75 0.62 1.34
N GLY A 24 25.53 1.16 0.40
CA GLY A 24 25.27 2.45 -0.23
C GLY A 24 23.99 2.47 -1.07
N PHE A 25 23.73 1.40 -1.83
CA PHE A 25 22.46 1.24 -2.55
C PHE A 25 21.27 1.03 -1.60
N GLY A 26 21.45 0.32 -0.49
CA GLY A 26 20.44 0.13 0.55
C GLY A 26 20.02 1.45 1.19
N HIS A 27 20.97 2.34 1.48
CA HIS A 27 20.69 3.68 2.01
C HIS A 27 19.96 4.56 0.99
N ARG A 28 20.29 4.45 -0.31
CA ARG A 28 19.55 5.17 -1.36
C ARG A 28 18.13 4.63 -1.54
N LEU A 29 17.91 3.32 -1.45
CA LEU A 29 16.57 2.73 -1.55
C LEU A 29 15.69 3.03 -0.33
N TYR A 30 16.28 3.15 0.87
CA TYR A 30 15.57 3.54 2.09
C TYR A 30 15.31 5.06 2.16
N SER A 31 16.25 5.92 1.74
CA SER A 31 16.02 7.37 1.69
C SER A 31 15.07 7.81 0.55
N VAL A 32 14.90 7.01 -0.51
CA VAL A 32 13.86 7.27 -1.53
C VAL A 32 12.45 6.90 -1.03
N LYS A 33 12.35 6.25 0.15
CA LYS A 33 11.10 6.12 0.91
C LYS A 33 10.88 7.25 1.92
N ASP A 34 11.63 8.35 1.85
CA ASP A 34 11.07 9.63 2.30
C ASP A 34 9.97 10.01 1.32
N VAL A 35 8.75 9.69 1.75
CA VAL A 35 7.50 10.05 1.10
C VAL A 35 7.49 11.57 0.95
N SER A 36 7.98 12.03 -0.20
CA SER A 36 7.50 13.28 -0.79
C SER A 36 6.00 13.10 -0.96
N ALA A 37 5.24 13.64 0.00
CA ALA A 37 3.79 13.71 0.03
C ALA A 37 3.24 14.68 -1.04
N THR A 38 3.86 14.68 -2.22
CA THR A 38 3.33 15.21 -3.48
C THR A 38 3.27 14.05 -4.47
N THR A 39 2.69 12.91 -4.05
CA THR A 39 2.42 11.83 -5.00
C THR A 39 1.15 12.20 -5.75
N ASN A 40 1.30 12.58 -7.01
CA ASN A 40 0.25 12.63 -8.01
C ASN A 40 -0.63 11.36 -7.82
N ARG A 41 -1.80 11.50 -7.18
CA ARG A 41 -2.60 10.36 -6.72
C ARG A 41 -3.16 9.69 -7.97
N LYS A 42 -2.45 8.67 -8.46
CA LYS A 42 -2.85 7.95 -9.68
C LYS A 42 -4.28 7.48 -9.53
N THR A 43 -5.13 7.80 -10.50
CA THR A 43 -6.52 7.33 -10.49
C THR A 43 -6.53 5.80 -10.57
N PRO A 44 -7.59 5.13 -10.11
CA PRO A 44 -7.71 3.66 -10.22
C PRO A 44 -7.47 3.14 -11.65
N GLU A 45 -7.91 3.90 -12.65
CA GLU A 45 -7.69 3.59 -14.07
C GLU A 45 -6.22 3.73 -14.48
N GLN A 46 -5.53 4.77 -14.01
CA GLN A 46 -4.08 4.93 -14.24
C GLN A 46 -3.26 3.82 -13.58
N TYR A 47 -3.72 3.31 -12.44
CA TYR A 47 -3.09 2.18 -11.77
C TYR A 47 -3.30 0.89 -12.56
N ARG A 48 -4.52 0.66 -13.06
CA ARG A 48 -4.86 -0.50 -13.89
C ARG A 48 -4.09 -0.50 -15.21
N SER A 49 -4.02 0.64 -15.89
CA SER A 49 -3.29 0.75 -17.16
C SER A 49 -1.79 0.53 -16.98
N ALA A 50 -1.20 1.09 -15.92
CA ALA A 50 0.19 0.85 -15.57
C ALA A 50 0.47 -0.64 -15.28
N TYR A 51 -0.41 -1.29 -14.50
CA TYR A 51 -0.30 -2.71 -14.20
C TYR A 51 -0.40 -3.58 -15.46
N MET A 52 -1.39 -3.32 -16.32
CA MET A 52 -1.56 -4.04 -17.59
C MET A 52 -0.35 -3.83 -18.53
N SER A 53 0.18 -2.61 -18.59
CA SER A 53 1.38 -2.29 -19.38
C SER A 53 2.59 -3.07 -18.88
N GLU A 54 2.78 -3.13 -17.56
CA GLU A 54 3.87 -3.90 -16.96
C GLU A 54 3.74 -5.38 -17.28
N MET A 55 2.54 -5.96 -17.18
CA MET A 55 2.34 -7.37 -17.48
C MET A 55 2.57 -7.69 -18.96
N LYS A 56 2.08 -6.84 -19.87
CA LYS A 56 2.33 -6.98 -21.31
C LYS A 56 3.82 -6.95 -21.61
N GLN A 57 4.56 -6.00 -21.03
CA GLN A 57 6.00 -5.85 -21.28
C GLN A 57 6.83 -7.00 -20.68
N ARG A 58 6.54 -7.40 -19.44
CA ARG A 58 7.37 -8.38 -18.72
C ARG A 58 7.03 -9.83 -19.06
N LEU A 59 5.75 -10.12 -19.28
CA LEU A 59 5.26 -11.47 -19.58
C LEU A 59 5.07 -11.71 -21.08
N GLN A 60 5.30 -10.67 -21.91
CA GLN A 60 5.15 -10.73 -23.36
C GLN A 60 3.77 -11.27 -23.77
N LEU A 61 2.72 -10.78 -23.10
CA LEU A 61 1.37 -11.27 -23.29
C LEU A 61 0.91 -11.06 -24.74
N THR A 62 0.35 -12.11 -25.33
CA THR A 62 -0.37 -11.99 -26.61
C THR A 62 -1.63 -11.14 -26.43
N ASN A 63 -2.17 -10.61 -27.52
CA ASN A 63 -3.40 -9.82 -27.49
C ASN A 63 -4.57 -10.59 -26.87
N VAL A 64 -4.68 -11.90 -27.14
CA VAL A 64 -5.71 -12.76 -26.57
C VAL A 64 -5.54 -12.89 -25.05
N GLN A 65 -4.32 -13.16 -24.58
CA GLN A 65 -4.03 -13.27 -23.15
C GLN A 65 -4.23 -11.95 -22.39
N ALA A 66 -3.91 -10.81 -23.01
CA ALA A 66 -4.14 -9.50 -22.41
C ALA A 66 -5.64 -9.22 -22.20
N VAL A 67 -6.48 -9.60 -23.14
CA VAL A 67 -7.94 -9.50 -23.01
C VAL A 67 -8.46 -10.38 -21.88
N ASP A 68 -7.94 -11.60 -21.75
CA ASP A 68 -8.38 -12.50 -20.67
C ASP A 68 -7.93 -12.03 -19.29
N VAL A 69 -6.74 -11.47 -19.17
CA VAL A 69 -6.30 -10.76 -17.95
C VAL A 69 -7.28 -9.64 -17.61
N GLU A 70 -7.66 -8.83 -18.60
CA GLU A 70 -8.56 -7.70 -18.36
C GLU A 70 -9.90 -8.16 -17.78
N LYS A 71 -10.47 -9.23 -18.34
CA LYS A 71 -11.68 -9.88 -17.80
C LYS A 71 -11.48 -10.40 -16.38
N ILE A 72 -10.32 -11.00 -16.07
CA ILE A 72 -10.01 -11.48 -14.71
C ILE A 72 -9.98 -10.31 -13.72
N LEU A 73 -9.36 -9.19 -14.09
CA LEU A 73 -9.31 -8.01 -13.23
C LEU A 73 -10.70 -7.41 -13.00
N ASP A 74 -11.56 -7.39 -14.01
CA ASP A 74 -12.94 -6.91 -13.88
C ASP A 74 -13.80 -7.83 -13.01
N ALA A 75 -13.77 -9.13 -13.25
CA ALA A 75 -14.47 -10.10 -12.41
C ALA A 75 -14.01 -10.03 -10.95
N THR A 76 -12.71 -9.80 -10.72
CA THR A 76 -12.16 -9.61 -9.38
C THR A 76 -12.67 -8.32 -8.74
N ARG A 77 -12.70 -7.21 -9.49
CA ARG A 77 -13.25 -5.93 -9.01
C ARG A 77 -14.70 -6.08 -8.56
N ASP A 78 -15.50 -6.78 -9.34
CA ASP A 78 -16.93 -6.96 -9.05
C ASP A 78 -17.13 -7.85 -7.83
N ARG A 79 -16.35 -8.93 -7.67
CA ARG A 79 -16.33 -9.73 -6.43
C ARG A 79 -15.93 -8.92 -5.19
N TYR A 80 -14.94 -8.04 -5.32
CA TYR A 80 -14.56 -7.14 -4.21
C TYR A 80 -15.67 -6.16 -3.86
N ARG A 81 -16.40 -5.63 -4.85
CA ARG A 81 -17.56 -4.76 -4.63
C ARG A 81 -18.65 -5.50 -3.88
N GLU A 82 -19.04 -6.68 -4.34
CA GLU A 82 -20.04 -7.53 -3.69
C GLU A 82 -19.63 -7.89 -2.26
N PHE A 83 -18.39 -8.31 -2.06
CA PHE A 83 -17.85 -8.61 -0.74
C PHE A 83 -17.94 -7.39 0.19
N ARG A 84 -17.59 -6.20 -0.31
CA ARG A 84 -17.66 -4.96 0.46
C ARG A 84 -19.11 -4.62 0.81
N GLU A 85 -20.04 -4.73 -0.12
CA GLU A 85 -21.46 -4.46 0.12
C GLU A 85 -22.04 -5.42 1.16
N ARG A 86 -21.71 -6.70 1.07
CA ARG A 86 -22.13 -7.72 2.04
C ARG A 86 -21.55 -7.50 3.44
N THR A 87 -20.29 -7.10 3.53
CA THR A 87 -19.58 -6.97 4.81
C THR A 87 -19.77 -5.59 5.45
N LYS A 88 -20.20 -4.59 4.67
CA LYS A 88 -20.48 -3.23 5.16
C LYS A 88 -21.39 -3.21 6.40
N PRO A 89 -22.57 -3.86 6.43
CA PRO A 89 -23.42 -3.84 7.62
C PRO A 89 -22.76 -4.45 8.85
N GLU A 90 -21.99 -5.53 8.69
CA GLU A 90 -21.26 -6.15 9.81
C GLU A 90 -20.20 -5.20 10.38
N MET A 91 -19.47 -4.49 9.50
CA MET A 91 -18.49 -3.49 9.91
C MET A 91 -19.13 -2.29 10.59
N GLU A 92 -20.31 -1.85 10.13
CA GLU A 92 -21.08 -0.77 10.77
C GLU A 92 -21.57 -1.20 12.15
N LYS A 93 -22.04 -2.44 12.29
CA LYS A 93 -22.44 -3.02 13.58
C LYS A 93 -21.28 -3.05 14.57
N LEU A 94 -20.12 -3.57 14.18
CA LEU A 94 -18.93 -3.63 15.04
C LEU A 94 -18.49 -2.23 15.48
N GLN A 95 -18.53 -1.25 14.56
CA GLN A 95 -18.25 0.15 14.90
C GLN A 95 -19.27 0.70 15.90
N SER A 96 -20.55 0.40 15.72
CA SER A 96 -21.60 0.84 16.65
C SER A 96 -21.40 0.25 18.04
N GLU A 97 -21.13 -1.06 18.14
CA GLU A 97 -20.86 -1.74 19.42
C GLU A 97 -19.66 -1.14 20.15
N GLN A 98 -18.55 -0.91 19.44
CA GLN A 98 -17.39 -0.23 19.98
C GLN A 98 -17.75 1.18 20.50
N THR A 99 -18.58 1.91 19.76
CA THR A 99 -19.01 3.27 20.12
C THR A 99 -19.84 3.27 21.38
N THR A 100 -20.80 2.34 21.49
CA THR A 100 -21.63 2.16 22.67
C THR A 100 -20.78 1.80 23.88
N GLY A 101 -19.82 0.88 23.72
CA GLY A 101 -18.89 0.49 24.78
C GLY A 101 -18.03 1.66 25.27
N ILE A 102 -17.53 2.50 24.36
CA ILE A 102 -16.79 3.72 24.72
C ILE A 102 -17.72 4.70 25.44
N ARG A 103 -18.91 5.00 24.90
CA ARG A 103 -19.85 5.93 25.55
C ARG A 103 -20.23 5.48 26.97
N GLY A 104 -20.35 4.17 27.21
CA GLY A 104 -20.68 3.63 28.53
C GLY A 104 -19.66 3.90 29.63
N ILE A 105 -18.43 4.31 29.30
CA ILE A 105 -17.37 4.62 30.28
C ILE A 105 -17.05 6.11 30.38
N LEU A 106 -17.71 6.96 29.60
CA LEU A 106 -17.46 8.41 29.56
C LEU A 106 -18.41 9.17 30.49
N SER A 107 -17.94 10.29 31.05
CA SER A 107 -18.82 11.28 31.69
C SER A 107 -19.57 12.14 30.66
N ASP A 108 -20.62 12.84 31.08
CA ASP A 108 -21.45 13.68 30.20
C ASP A 108 -20.62 14.71 29.41
N THR A 109 -19.66 15.37 30.08
CA THR A 109 -18.77 16.33 29.44
C THR A 109 -17.82 15.68 28.43
N GLN A 110 -17.35 14.45 28.71
CA GLN A 110 -16.49 13.70 27.79
C GLN A 110 -17.27 13.14 26.58
N MET A 111 -18.54 12.80 26.77
CA MET A 111 -19.42 12.31 25.70
C MET A 111 -19.63 13.39 24.63
N LEU A 112 -19.80 14.65 25.04
CA LEU A 112 -19.95 15.78 24.12
C LEU A 112 -18.71 15.95 23.21
N GLU A 113 -17.52 15.87 23.79
CA GLU A 113 -16.28 16.02 23.02
C GLU A 113 -16.00 14.79 22.14
N TYR A 114 -16.33 13.59 22.62
CA TYR A 114 -16.23 12.37 21.84
C TYR A 114 -17.14 12.40 20.59
N ASP A 115 -18.36 12.91 20.71
CA ASP A 115 -19.29 13.04 19.60
C ASP A 115 -18.78 14.03 18.54
N LYS A 116 -18.19 15.15 18.98
CA LYS A 116 -17.52 16.11 18.10
C LYS A 116 -16.33 15.48 17.37
N MET A 117 -15.46 14.77 18.08
CA MET A 117 -14.33 14.04 17.48
C MET A 117 -14.79 13.05 16.40
N ARG A 118 -15.95 12.40 16.62
CA ARG A 118 -16.48 11.41 15.69
C ARG A 118 -17.06 12.08 14.43
N ALA A 119 -17.80 13.17 14.59
CA ALA A 119 -18.31 13.98 13.49
C ALA A 119 -17.19 14.53 12.60
N GLU A 120 -16.09 15.01 13.19
CA GLU A 120 -14.92 15.48 12.44
C GLU A 120 -14.25 14.37 11.62
N ARG A 121 -14.13 13.16 12.18
CA ARG A 121 -13.60 11.99 11.48
C ARG A 121 -14.48 11.58 10.30
N ASP A 122 -15.79 11.60 10.49
CA ASP A 122 -16.74 11.25 9.43
C ASP A 122 -16.78 12.33 8.33
N ALA A 123 -16.64 13.61 8.67
CA ALA A 123 -16.47 14.69 7.70
C ALA A 123 -15.19 14.51 6.87
N LYS A 124 -14.05 14.20 7.52
CA LYS A 124 -12.77 13.92 6.83
C LYS A 124 -12.87 12.70 5.90
N ARG A 125 -13.56 11.64 6.31
CA ARG A 125 -13.80 10.45 5.47
C ARG A 125 -14.64 10.78 4.23
N LYS A 126 -15.70 11.58 4.38
CA LYS A 126 -16.53 12.01 3.25
C LYS A 126 -15.75 12.89 2.27
N GLN A 127 -14.93 13.82 2.77
CA GLN A 127 -14.08 14.66 1.93
C GLN A 127 -13.01 13.84 1.18
N GLY A 128 -12.40 12.84 1.83
CA GLY A 128 -11.44 11.93 1.17
C GLY A 128 -12.07 10.99 0.14
N SER A 129 -13.37 10.69 0.25
CA SER A 129 -14.12 9.84 -0.67
C SER A 129 -14.73 10.60 -1.86
N SER A 130 -14.94 11.92 -1.77
CA SER A 130 -15.44 12.76 -2.87
C SER A 130 -14.33 13.31 -3.79
N GLY A 131 -13.05 13.14 -3.43
CA GLY A 131 -11.90 13.56 -4.25
C GLY A 131 -11.20 12.41 -4.99
N GLY A 132 -11.88 11.28 -5.21
CA GLY A 132 -11.35 10.07 -5.85
C GLY A 132 -12.10 9.72 -7.12
#